data_AF-A0A5Y7L3Q9-F1
#
_entry.id   AF-A0A5Y7L3Q9-F1
#
_cell.length_a   1.000
_cell.length_b   1.000
_cell.length_c   1.000
_cell.angle_alpha   90.00
_cell.angle_beta   90.00
_cell.angle_gamma   90.00
#
_symmetry.space_group_name_H-M   'P 1'
#
loop_
_entity.id
_entity.type
_entity.pdbx_description
1 polymer ?
#
loop_
_entity_poly.entity_id
_entity_poly.type
_entity_poly.pdbx_seq_one_letter_code
_entity_poly.pdbx_strand_id
1 'polypeptide(L)' 'MRHLVVLVEELRERGVNFHSLTDSSIDTSTPMGRFFFHVMGTLDEMERELIVERTRAGLEATRERGGNGGRRPKLTLEQ' A
#
# COMPACT_ATOMS: atom_id res chain seq x y z
N MET A 1 4.08 1.50 0.13
CA MET A 1 5.51 1.55 -0.25
C MET A 1 6.05 2.90 -0.73
N ARG A 2 5.24 3.90 -1.14
CA ARG A 2 5.75 5.17 -1.70
C ARG A 2 6.79 5.89 -0.81
N HIS A 3 6.57 5.91 0.50
CA HIS A 3 7.53 6.48 1.46
C HIS A 3 8.87 5.71 1.52
N LEU A 4 8.85 4.39 1.35
CA LEU A 4 10.05 3.56 1.39
C LEU A 4 10.92 3.77 0.13
N VAL A 5 10.28 3.88 -1.03
CA VAL A 5 10.99 4.16 -2.30
C VAL A 5 11.65 5.54 -2.24
N VAL A 6 10.93 6.55 -1.77
CA VAL A 6 11.48 7.90 -1.57
C VAL A 6 12.66 7.89 -0.59
N LEU A 7 12.53 7.21 0.55
CA LEU A 7 13.59 7.11 1.55
C LEU A 7 14.86 6.46 0.98
N VAL A 8 14.73 5.39 0.19
CA VAL A 8 15.90 4.71 -0.40
C VAL A 8 16.57 5.55 -1.48
N GLU A 9 15.80 6.33 -2.27
CA GLU A 9 16.38 7.29 -3.21
C GLU A 9 17.13 8.42 -2.46
N GLU A 10 16.56 8.96 -1.37
CA GLU A 10 17.23 9.96 -0.53
C GLU A 10 18.53 9.42 0.09
N LEU A 11 18.54 8.16 0.54
CA LEU A 11 19.75 7.49 1.04
C LEU A 11 20.79 7.35 -0.08
N ARG A 12 20.36 7.00 -1.29
CA ARG A 12 21.25 6.87 -2.45
C ARG A 12 21.89 8.20 -2.81
N GLU A 13 21.14 9.30 -2.81
CA GLU A 13 21.68 10.65 -3.04
C GLU A 13 22.76 11.04 -2.03
N ARG A 14 22.71 10.46 -0.82
CA ARG A 14 23.71 10.63 0.23
C ARG A 14 24.85 9.61 0.16
N GLY A 15 24.87 8.74 -0.85
CA GLY A 15 25.87 7.67 -1.00
C GLY A 15 25.69 6.51 -0.01
N VAL A 16 24.51 6.36 0.58
CA VAL A 16 24.19 5.29 1.54
C VAL A 16 23.43 4.17 0.82
N ASN A 17 23.85 2.92 1.09
CA ASN A 17 23.17 1.73 0.57
C ASN A 17 22.25 1.12 1.64
N PHE A 18 21.10 0.60 1.20
CA PHE A 18 20.16 -0.15 2.01
C PHE A 18 20.35 -1.65 1.76
N HIS A 19 20.51 -2.42 2.84
CA HIS A 19 20.60 -3.87 2.80
C HIS A 19 19.63 -4.47 3.81
N SER A 20 18.69 -5.30 3.32
CA SER A 20 17.80 -6.06 4.20
C SER A 20 18.52 -7.30 4.71
N LEU A 21 18.50 -7.50 6.03
CA LEU A 21 19.07 -8.70 6.65
C LEU A 21 18.11 -9.90 6.57
N THR A 22 16.80 -9.65 6.45
CA THR A 22 15.77 -10.69 6.33
C THR A 22 15.55 -11.10 4.90
N ASP A 23 15.70 -10.16 3.96
CA ASP A 23 15.46 -10.37 2.53
C ASP A 23 16.78 -10.23 1.78
N SER A 24 17.49 -11.36 1.65
CA SER A 24 18.83 -11.41 1.06
C SER A 24 18.91 -10.91 -0.40
N SER A 25 17.76 -10.76 -1.08
CA SER A 25 17.66 -10.18 -2.42
C SER A 25 17.65 -8.64 -2.45
N ILE A 26 17.46 -7.99 -1.31
CA ILE A 26 17.37 -6.52 -1.21
C ILE A 26 18.71 -5.96 -0.74
N ASP A 27 19.61 -5.75 -1.70
CA ASP A 27 20.86 -5.01 -1.53
C ASP A 27 20.96 -3.91 -2.60
N THR A 28 20.71 -2.66 -2.20
CA THR A 28 20.72 -1.53 -3.13
C THR A 28 22.12 -1.09 -3.56
N SER A 29 23.19 -1.70 -3.01
CA SER A 29 24.55 -1.49 -3.53
C SER A 29 24.71 -2.10 -4.93
N THR A 30 23.95 -3.17 -5.23
CA THR A 30 23.98 -3.85 -6.53
C THR A 30 22.89 -3.34 -7.48
N PRO A 31 23.13 -3.33 -8.81
CA PRO A 31 22.09 -3.01 -9.79
C PRO A 31 20.86 -3.93 -9.68
N MET A 32 21.07 -5.22 -9.39
CA MET A 32 20.01 -6.22 -9.26
C MET A 32 19.13 -5.94 -8.04
N GLY A 33 19.71 -5.67 -6.87
CA GLY A 33 18.94 -5.38 -5.67
C GLY A 33 18.18 -4.05 -5.76
N ARG A 34 18.71 -3.04 -6.46
CA ARG A 34 17.96 -1.82 -6.79
C ARG A 34 16.75 -2.09 -7.67
N PHE A 35 16.93 -2.89 -8.72
CA PHE A 35 15.82 -3.30 -9.59
C PHE A 35 14.74 -4.05 -8.81
N PHE A 36 15.15 -5.05 -8.02
CA PHE A 36 14.22 -5.87 -7.24
C PHE A 36 13.42 -5.03 -6.23
N PHE A 37 14.10 -4.10 -5.56
CA PHE A 37 13.47 -3.15 -4.65
C PHE A 37 12.42 -2.28 -5.34
N HIS A 38 12.71 -1.77 -6.54
CA HIS A 38 11.75 -0.98 -7.33
C HIS A 38 10.53 -1.82 -7.75
N VAL A 39 10.75 -3.04 -8.23
CA VAL A 39 9.67 -3.96 -8.61
C VAL A 39 8.77 -4.27 -7.42
N MET A 40 9.34 -4.58 -6.24
CA MET A 40 8.55 -4.78 -5.03
C MET A 40 7.75 -3.53 -4.64
N GLY A 41 8.33 -2.34 -4.80
CA GLY A 41 7.63 -1.08 -4.61
C GLY A 41 6.41 -0.92 -5.53
N THR A 42 6.53 -1.28 -6.81
CA THR A 42 5.41 -1.23 -7.76
C THR A 42 4.36 -2.30 -7.50
N LEU A 43 4.75 -3.49 -7.04
CA LEU A 43 3.82 -4.59 -6.73
C LEU A 43 2.95 -4.25 -5.50
N ASP A 44 3.52 -3.65 -4.46
CA ASP A 44 2.75 -3.20 -3.28
C ASP A 44 1.70 -2.14 -3.66
N GLU A 45 2.02 -1.25 -4.60
CA GLU A 45 1.05 -0.26 -5.08
C GLU A 45 -0.12 -0.93 -5.80
N MET A 46 0.17 -1.90 -6.68
CA MET A 46 -0.85 -2.70 -7.36
C MET A 46 -1.71 -3.49 -6.35
N GLU A 47 -1.11 -4.14 -5.34
CA GLU A 47 -1.87 -4.86 -4.31
C GLU A 47 -2.80 -3.93 -3.54
N ARG A 48 -2.34 -2.72 -3.21
CA ARG A 48 -3.17 -1.71 -2.56
C ARG A 48 -4.35 -1.29 -3.43
N GLU A 49 -4.14 -1.10 -4.73
CA GLU A 49 -5.22 -0.78 -5.66
C GLU A 49 -6.26 -1.90 -5.74
N LEU A 50 -5.82 -3.16 -5.81
CA LEU A 50 -6.70 -4.33 -5.81
C LEU A 50 -7.53 -4.44 -4.52
N ILE A 51 -6.94 -4.13 -3.35
CA ILE A 51 -7.67 -4.11 -2.08
C ILE A 51 -8.76 -3.03 -2.09
N VAL A 52 -8.44 -1.84 -2.60
CA VAL A 52 -9.41 -0.74 -2.73
C VAL A 52 -10.55 -1.12 -3.67
N GLU A 53 -10.23 -1.71 -4.82
CA GLU A 53 -11.22 -2.17 -5.80
C GLU A 53 -12.18 -3.19 -5.18
N ARG A 54 -11.67 -4.24 -4.54
CA ARG A 54 -12.50 -5.26 -3.86
C ARG A 54 -13.37 -4.65 -2.76
N THR A 55 -12.82 -3.71 -1.99
CA THR A 55 -13.57 -3.03 -0.92
C THR A 55 -14.75 -2.25 -1.51
N ARG A 56 -14.53 -1.53 -2.63
CA ARG A 56 -15.60 -0.79 -3.31
C ARG A 56 -16.68 -1.72 -3.85
N ALA A 57 -16.29 -2.79 -4.52
CA ALA A 57 -17.22 -3.80 -5.03
C ALA A 57 -18.07 -4.42 -3.90
N GLY A 58 -17.46 -4.71 -2.75
CA GLY A 58 -18.19 -5.22 -1.58
C GLY A 58 -19.18 -4.21 -0.98
N LEU A 59 -18.81 -2.93 -0.94
CA LEU A 59 -19.69 -1.85 -0.47
C LEU A 59 -20.87 -1.62 -1.41
N GLU A 60 -20.65 -1.71 -2.72
CA GLU A 60 -21.71 -1.61 -3.74
C GLU A 60 -22.71 -2.76 -3.60
N ALA A 61 -22.22 -4.01 -3.55
CA ALA A 61 -23.08 -5.17 -3.33
C ALA A 61 -23.85 -5.11 -2.00
N THR A 62 -23.27 -4.52 -0.95
CA THR A 62 -23.96 -4.30 0.34
C THR A 62 -25.06 -3.25 0.22
N ARG A 63 -24.83 -2.16 -0.52
CA ARG A 63 -25.83 -1.12 -0.78
C ARG A 63 -27.01 -1.64 -1.58
N GLU A 64 -26.77 -2.46 -2.61
CA GLU A 64 -27.83 -3.11 -3.41
C GLU A 64 -28.74 -3.98 -2.54
N ARG A 65 -28.19 -4.59 -1.49
CA ARG A 65 -28.94 -5.40 -0.51
C ARG A 65 -29.62 -4.58 0.59
N GLY A 66 -29.60 -3.24 0.51
CA GLY A 66 -30.21 -2.33 1.49
C GLY A 66 -29.34 -2.06 2.72
N GLY A 67 -28.06 -2.43 2.70
CA GLY A 67 -27.11 -2.15 3.78
C GLY A 67 -26.65 -0.69 3.77
N ASN A 68 -27.04 0.06 4.81
CA ASN A 68 -26.63 1.45 4.99
C ASN A 68 -25.32 1.49 5.80
N GLY A 69 -24.19 1.43 5.11
CA GLY A 69 -22.86 1.56 5.72
C GLY A 69 -22.66 2.89 6.46
N GLY A 70 -21.53 3.02 7.17
CA GLY A 70 -21.20 4.23 7.93
C GLY A 70 -21.68 4.19 9.39
N ARG A 71 -21.55 5.32 10.08
CA ARG A 71 -21.90 5.43 11.50
C ARG A 71 -23.42 5.52 11.67
N ARG A 72 -23.99 4.63 12.48
CA ARG A 72 -25.41 4.68 12.82
C ARG A 72 -25.78 6.00 13.51
N PRO A 73 -26.96 6.58 13.23
CA PRO A 73 -27.47 7.75 13.96
C PRO A 73 -27.52 7.47 15.46
N LYS A 74 -27.15 8.46 16.28
CA LYS A 74 -27.21 8.35 17.75
C LYS A 74 -28.60 8.60 18.33
N LEU A 75 -29.47 9.28 17.60
CA LEU A 75 -30.84 9.62 17.99
C LEU A 75 -31.80 9.12 16.92
N THR A 76 -32.98 8.67 17.35
CA THR A 76 -34.11 8.37 16.46
C THR A 76 -34.81 9.66 16.06
N LEU A 77 -35.53 9.66 14.92
CA LEU A 77 -36.16 10.86 14.33
C LEU A 77 -37.22 11.55 15.22
N GLU A 78 -37.58 10.96 16.37
CA GLU A 78 -38.59 11.48 17.31
C GLU A 78 -38.00 12.11 18.59
N GLN A 79 -36.70 12.44 18.61
CA GLN A 79 -36.06 13.16 19.71
C GLN A 79 -35.34 14.42 19.21
#